data_AF-A0A0R2JSD1-F1
#
_entry.id   AF-A0A0R2JSD1-F1
#
_cell.length_a   1.000
_cell.length_b   1.000
_cell.length_c   1.000
_cell.angle_alpha   90.00
_cell.angle_beta   90.00
_cell.angle_gamma   90.00
#
_symmetry.space_group_name_H-M   'P 1'
#
loop_
_entity.id
_entity.type
_entity.pdbx_description
1 polymer ?
#
loop_
_entity_poly.entity_id
_entity_poly.type
_entity_poly.pdbx_seq_one_letter_code
_entity_poly.pdbx_strand_id
1 'polypeptide(L)' 'MTVTALSPHIGYHNSAKIAQQALKNKTDLRTAAIKSGYLTGTEFDEWVDPLKMTNNQQN' A
#
# COMPACT_ATOMS: atom_id res chain seq x y z
N MET A 1 0.26 4.79 -8.36
CA MET A 1 -0.34 3.58 -7.77
C MET A 1 0.31 3.33 -6.42
N THR A 2 -0.34 3.63 -5.30
CA THR A 2 0.22 3.46 -3.94
C THR A 2 0.54 1.99 -3.59
N VAL A 3 -0.07 1.03 -4.29
CA VAL A 3 0.20 -0.41 -4.13
C VAL A 3 1.63 -0.81 -4.52
N THR A 4 2.33 -0.05 -5.37
CA THR A 4 3.72 -0.37 -5.75
C THR A 4 4.68 -0.22 -4.59
N ALA A 5 4.37 0.65 -3.63
CA ALA A 5 5.15 0.80 -2.40
C ALA A 5 5.05 -0.44 -1.49
N LEU A 6 3.99 -1.25 -1.63
CA LEU A 6 3.79 -2.46 -0.83
C LEU A 6 4.52 -3.68 -1.42
N SER A 7 4.70 -3.73 -2.74
CA SER A 7 5.30 -4.87 -3.44
C SER A 7 6.66 -5.33 -2.91
N PRO A 8 7.61 -4.45 -2.48
CA PRO A 8 8.88 -4.87 -1.89
C PRO A 8 8.74 -5.56 -0.52
N HIS A 9 7.70 -5.24 0.24
CA HIS A 9 7.52 -5.70 1.62
C HIS A 9 6.67 -6.96 1.71
N ILE A 10 5.55 -6.99 0.96
CA ILE A 10 4.58 -8.10 1.02
C ILE A 10 4.54 -8.93 -0.27
N GLY A 11 5.33 -8.55 -1.28
CA GLY A 11 5.35 -9.21 -2.60
C GLY A 11 4.26 -8.71 -3.56
N TYR A 12 4.55 -8.81 -4.86
CA TYR A 12 3.67 -8.35 -5.94
C TYR A 12 2.27 -8.99 -5.92
N HIS A 13 2.20 -10.30 -5.65
CA HIS A 13 0.92 -11.01 -5.67
C HIS A 13 -0.01 -10.56 -4.54
N ASN A 14 0.52 -10.34 -3.35
CA ASN A 14 -0.27 -9.90 -2.20
C ASN A 14 -0.67 -8.43 -2.33
N SER A 15 0.24 -7.57 -2.82
CA SER A 15 -0.07 -6.17 -3.09
C SER A 15 -1.19 -6.04 -4.13
N ALA A 16 -1.13 -6.81 -5.22
CA ALA A 16 -2.21 -6.87 -6.22
C ALA A 16 -3.56 -7.34 -5.63
N LYS A 17 -3.57 -8.36 -4.76
CA LYS A 17 -4.78 -8.82 -4.06
C LYS A 17 -5.41 -7.73 -3.21
N ILE A 18 -4.60 -6.98 -2.45
CA ILE A 18 -5.09 -5.86 -1.63
C ILE A 18 -5.73 -4.78 -2.51
N ALA A 19 -5.10 -4.40 -3.61
CA ALA A 19 -5.65 -3.41 -4.54
C ALA A 19 -6.98 -3.89 -5.15
N GLN A 20 -7.08 -5.15 -5.55
CA GLN A 20 -8.33 -5.73 -6.06
C GLN A 20 -9.42 -5.76 -5.00
N GLN A 21 -9.10 -6.13 -3.75
CA GLN A 21 -10.06 -6.10 -2.64
C GLN A 21 -10.54 -4.68 -2.33
N ALA A 22 -9.62 -3.71 -2.28
CA ALA A 22 -9.94 -2.30 -2.08
C ALA A 22 -10.92 -1.80 -3.16
N LEU A 23 -10.62 -2.11 -4.43
CA LEU A 23 -11.46 -1.73 -5.56
C LEU A 23 -12.83 -2.43 -5.53
N LYS A 24 -12.86 -3.74 -5.30
CA LYS A 24 -14.09 -4.54 -5.26
C LYS A 24 -15.02 -4.08 -4.14
N ASN A 25 -14.46 -3.76 -2.98
CA ASN A 25 -15.22 -3.34 -1.81
C ASN A 25 -15.45 -1.82 -1.77
N LYS A 26 -14.91 -1.06 -2.73
CA LYS A 26 -14.88 0.42 -2.73
C LYS A 26 -14.40 0.99 -1.39
N THR A 27 -13.35 0.38 -0.84
CA THR A 27 -12.71 0.81 0.41
C THR A 27 -11.31 1.33 0.14
N ASP A 28 -10.76 2.09 1.09
CA ASP A 28 -9.37 2.52 1.02
C ASP A 28 -8.37 1.35 1.01
N LEU A 29 -7.23 1.60 0.36
CA LEU A 29 -6.15 0.63 0.22
C LEU A 29 -5.56 0.25 1.59
N ARG A 30 -5.48 1.23 2.52
CA ARG A 30 -5.08 1.01 3.91
C ARG A 30 -6.02 0.06 4.63
N THR A 31 -7.33 0.27 4.51
CA THR A 31 -8.34 -0.57 5.14
C THR A 31 -8.32 -1.99 4.58
N ALA A 32 -8.17 -2.14 3.27
CA ALA A 32 -8.02 -3.45 2.64
C ALA A 32 -6.72 -4.15 3.09
N ALA A 33 -5.62 -3.41 3.21
CA ALA A 33 -4.33 -3.94 3.67
C ALA A 33 -4.40 -4.44 5.12
N ILE A 34 -4.97 -3.65 6.03
CA ILE A 34 -5.16 -4.05 7.43
C ILE A 34 -6.10 -5.26 7.52
N LYS A 35 -7.21 -5.27 6.77
CA LYS A 35 -8.16 -6.40 6.73
C LYS A 35 -7.54 -7.67 6.16
N SER A 36 -6.61 -7.55 5.23
CA SER A 36 -5.93 -8.69 4.63
C SER A 36 -4.95 -9.39 5.59
N GLY A 37 -4.55 -8.71 6.68
CA GLY A 37 -3.62 -9.25 7.67
C GLY A 37 -2.17 -9.33 7.22
N TYR A 38 -1.84 -8.84 6.01
CA TYR A 38 -0.46 -8.82 5.51
C TYR A 38 0.42 -7.77 6.18
N LEU A 39 -0.19 -6.71 6.73
CA LEU A 39 0.49 -5.61 7.38
C LEU A 39 -0.46 -4.86 8.32
N THR A 40 0.10 -4.13 9.27
CA THR A 40 -0.58 -3.26 10.21
C THR A 40 -0.75 -1.85 9.65
N GLY A 41 -1.64 -1.06 10.26
CA GLY A 41 -1.85 0.33 9.83
C GLY A 41 -0.57 1.18 9.90
N THR A 42 0.27 0.93 10.90
CA THR A 42 1.55 1.62 11.08
C THR A 42 2.54 1.28 9.96
N GLU A 43 2.68 0.00 9.61
CA GLU A 43 3.52 -0.43 8.48
C GLU A 43 3.02 0.15 7.15
N PHE A 44 1.70 0.25 6.97
CA PHE A 44 1.13 0.91 5.80
C PHE A 44 1.56 2.37 5.73
N ASP A 45 1.41 3.11 6.83
CA ASP A 45 1.73 4.55 6.87
C ASP A 45 3.24 4.80 6.73
N GLU A 46 4.08 3.87 7.18
CA GLU A 46 5.54 3.95 7.03
C GLU A 46 6.01 3.68 5.59
N TRP A 47 5.39 2.70 4.92
CA TRP A 47 5.78 2.29 3.56
C TRP A 47 5.09 3.14 2.48
N VAL A 48 3.84 3.53 2.70
CA VAL A 48 3.02 4.31 1.76
C VAL A 48 3.10 5.78 2.13
N ASP A 49 4.26 6.39 1.85
CA ASP A 49 4.51 7.81 2.05
C ASP A 49 4.59 8.53 0.69
N PRO A 50 3.55 9.27 0.28
CA PRO A 50 3.53 9.99 -1.00
C PRO A 50 4.70 10.96 -1.16
N LEU A 51 5.17 11.58 -0.07
CA LEU A 51 6.27 12.53 -0.09
C LEU A 51 7.59 11.83 -0.40
N LYS A 52 7.81 10.64 0.17
CA LYS A 52 8.98 9.80 -0.18
C LYS A 52 8.85 9.17 -1.57
N MET A 53 7.63 8.95 -2.06
CA MET A 53 7.39 8.38 -3.40
C MET A 53 7.60 9.40 -4.53
N THR A 54 7.44 10.69 -4.25
CA THR A 54 7.87 11.75 -5.17
C THR A 54 9.34 12.02 -4.94
N ASN A 55 10.21 11.65 -5.88
CA ASN A 55 11.64 11.97 -5.87
C ASN A 55 11.91 13.48 -6.09
N ASN A 56 11.16 14.35 -5.41
CA ASN A 56 11.40 15.78 -5.36
C ASN A 56 12.41 16.05 -4.24
N GLN A 57 13.58 15.40 -4.33
CA GLN A 57 14.78 15.87 -3.67
C GLN A 57 15.13 17.19 -4.38
N GLN A 58 14.53 18.29 -3.93
CA GLN A 58 14.97 19.63 -4.31
C GLN A 58 16.37 19.79 -3.73
N ASN A 59 17.35 19.48 -4.56
CA ASN A 59 18.74 19.89 -4.41
C ASN A 59 18.85 21.38 -4.74
#